data_AF-A0A7X8VJF7-F1
#
_entry.id   AF-A0A7X8VJF7-F1
#
_cell.length_a   1.000
_cell.length_b   1.000
_cell.length_c   1.000
_cell.angle_alpha   90.00
_cell.angle_beta   90.00
_cell.angle_gamma   90.00
#
_symmetry.space_group_name_H-M   'P 1'
#
loop_
_entity.id
_entity.type
_entity.pdbx_description
1 polymer ?
#
loop_
_entity_poly.entity_id
_entity_poly.type
_entity_poly.pdbx_seq_one_letter_code
_entity_poly.pdbx_strand_id
1 'polypeptide(L)'
;MNQTMIMAADWNRLGDTFRDAILDTLIMVSITMVVSGILGLIVGLLLYTTRDGGILKNKFVYTILNVLVNFVRPIPFIILIVAMKPLTVGVMGTSIGRDAGIFVM
;
A
#
# COMPACT_ATOMS: atom_id res chain seq x y z
N MET A 1 29.63 -6.46 33.96
CA MET A 1 28.82 -7.04 32.87
C MET A 1 29.32 -6.44 31.56
N ASN A 2 29.83 -7.28 30.65
CA ASN A 2 30.61 -6.85 29.48
C ASN A 2 29.69 -6.27 28.38
N GLN A 3 29.97 -5.07 27.89
CA GLN A 3 29.14 -4.34 26.91
C GLN A 3 29.00 -5.05 25.54
N THR A 4 29.80 -6.08 25.26
CA THR A 4 29.76 -6.88 24.04
C THR A 4 28.54 -7.80 23.94
N MET A 5 27.95 -8.23 25.06
CA MET A 5 26.77 -9.10 25.07
C MET A 5 25.46 -8.38 24.72
N ILE A 6 25.48 -7.04 24.70
CA ILE A 6 24.31 -6.20 24.36
C ILE A 6 24.25 -5.90 22.84
N MET A 7 25.33 -6.18 22.09
CA MET A 7 25.42 -5.90 20.64
C MET A 7 25.34 -7.15 19.76
N ALA A 8 25.39 -8.35 20.33
CA ALA A 8 25.20 -9.59 19.58
C ALA A 8 23.70 -9.88 19.43
N ALA A 9 23.22 -10.08 18.20
CA ALA A 9 21.86 -10.54 17.94
C ALA A 9 21.65 -11.92 18.59
N ASP A 10 20.75 -12.01 19.57
CA ASP A 10 20.36 -13.27 20.19
C ASP A 10 19.32 -13.97 19.31
N TRP A 11 19.81 -14.84 18.43
CA TRP A 11 18.98 -15.55 17.45
C TRP A 11 18.01 -16.56 18.07
N ASN A 12 18.26 -17.02 19.30
CA ASN A 12 17.30 -17.87 20.01
C ASN A 12 16.04 -17.10 20.42
N ARG A 13 16.15 -15.78 20.57
CA ARG A 13 15.03 -14.88 20.86
C ARG A 13 14.46 -14.22 19.60
N LEU A 14 15.32 -13.82 18.67
CA LEU A 14 14.93 -13.04 17.48
C LEU A 14 14.44 -13.90 16.31
N GLY A 15 14.83 -15.19 16.27
CA GLY A 15 14.52 -16.08 15.15
C GLY A 15 13.02 -16.18 14.86
N ASP A 16 12.20 -16.35 15.90
CA ASP A 16 10.75 -16.47 15.76
C ASP A 16 10.14 -15.15 15.26
N THR A 17 10.49 -14.01 15.89
CA THR A 17 10.00 -12.70 15.47
C THR A 17 10.42 -12.34 14.05
N PHE A 18 11.62 -12.72 13.63
CA PHE A 18 12.10 -12.47 12.27
C PHE A 18 11.31 -13.29 11.24
N ARG A 19 11.01 -14.55 11.57
CA ARG A 19 10.17 -15.40 10.72
C ARG A 19 8.75 -14.84 10.60
N ASP A 20 8.17 -14.39 11.70
CA ASP A 20 6.85 -13.76 11.71
C ASP A 20 6.84 -12.48 10.88
N ALA A 21 7.88 -11.63 10.98
CA ALA A 21 8.00 -10.41 10.18
C ALA A 21 8.12 -10.69 8.67
N ILE A 22 8.81 -11.76 8.27
CA ILE A 22 8.85 -12.19 6.87
C ILE A 22 7.46 -12.60 6.40
N LEU A 23 6.75 -13.40 7.18
CA LEU A 23 5.39 -13.85 6.85
C LEU A 23 4.44 -12.67 6.75
N ASP A 24 4.50 -11.74 7.70
CA ASP A 24 3.69 -10.53 7.70
C ASP A 24 3.95 -9.68 6.46
N THR A 25 5.22 -9.52 6.06
CA THR A 25 5.58 -8.80 4.83
C THR A 25 5.04 -9.51 3.59
N LEU A 26 5.16 -10.83 3.53
CA LEU A 26 4.67 -11.61 2.40
C LEU A 26 3.14 -11.52 2.28
N ILE A 27 2.44 -11.59 3.41
CA ILE A 27 0.98 -11.44 3.48
C ILE A 27 0.58 -10.02 3.04
N MET A 28 1.25 -8.99 3.56
CA MET A 28 0.98 -7.59 3.20
C MET A 28 1.11 -7.37 1.69
N VAL A 29 2.27 -7.73 1.12
CA VAL A 29 2.53 -7.55 -0.30
C VAL A 29 1.58 -8.36 -1.16
N SER A 30 1.30 -9.61 -0.81
CA SER A 30 0.43 -10.47 -1.63
C SER A 30 -1.01 -9.94 -1.69
N ILE A 31 -1.56 -9.54 -0.54
CA ILE A 31 -2.94 -9.03 -0.47
C ILE A 31 -3.03 -7.68 -1.19
N THR A 32 -2.13 -6.73 -0.88
CA THR A 32 -2.10 -5.42 -1.54
C THR A 32 -1.90 -5.57 -3.05
N MET A 33 -0.99 -6.44 -3.50
CA MET A 33 -0.73 -6.66 -4.92
C MET A 33 -1.97 -7.15 -5.67
N VAL A 34 -2.73 -8.08 -5.08
CA VAL A 34 -3.96 -8.59 -5.71
C VAL A 34 -5.04 -7.51 -5.73
N VAL A 35 -5.30 -6.85 -4.60
CA VAL A 35 -6.37 -5.85 -4.50
C VAL A 35 -6.07 -4.62 -5.35
N SER A 36 -4.90 -4.00 -5.14
CA SER A 36 -4.47 -2.81 -5.88
C SER A 36 -4.17 -3.15 -7.35
N GLY A 37 -3.74 -4.37 -7.65
CA GLY A 37 -3.58 -4.85 -9.03
C GLY A 37 -4.92 -4.90 -9.77
N ILE A 38 -5.96 -5.46 -9.17
CA ILE A 38 -7.31 -5.51 -9.78
C ILE A 38 -7.90 -4.11 -9.93
N LEU A 39 -7.87 -3.31 -8.85
CA LEU A 39 -8.41 -1.94 -8.89
C LEU A 39 -7.64 -1.05 -9.87
N GLY A 40 -6.31 -1.11 -9.85
CA GLY A 40 -5.44 -0.39 -10.77
C GLY A 40 -5.64 -0.81 -12.23
N LEU A 41 -5.87 -2.10 -12.48
CA LEU A 41 -6.20 -2.60 -13.82
C LEU A 41 -7.53 -2.02 -14.31
N ILE A 42 -8.57 -2.00 -13.47
CA ILE A 42 -9.87 -1.42 -13.83
C ILE A 42 -9.71 0.08 -14.16
N VAL A 43 -9.03 0.85 -13.30
CA VAL A 43 -8.79 2.27 -13.53
C VAL A 43 -7.96 2.49 -14.81
N GLY A 44 -6.92 1.69 -15.03
CA GLY A 44 -6.09 1.74 -16.23
C GLY A 44 -6.87 1.43 -17.50
N LEU A 45 -7.75 0.42 -17.45
CA LEU A 45 -8.63 0.07 -18.56
C LEU A 45 -9.64 1.18 -18.87
N LEU A 46 -10.24 1.79 -17.83
CA LEU A 46 -11.15 2.92 -18.00
C LEU A 46 -10.43 4.12 -18.63
N LEU A 47 -9.23 4.47 -18.16
CA LEU A 47 -8.40 5.50 -18.79
C LEU A 47 -8.11 5.19 -20.26
N TYR A 48 -7.73 3.95 -20.57
CA TYR A 48 -7.41 3.54 -21.93
C TYR A 48 -8.63 3.54 -22.87
N THR A 49 -9.80 3.12 -22.38
CA THR A 49 -11.02 3.02 -23.18
C THR A 49 -11.74 4.36 -23.35
N THR A 50 -11.59 5.29 -22.39
CA THR A 50 -12.24 6.61 -22.41
C THR A 50 -11.40 7.71 -23.03
N ARG A 51 -10.10 7.47 -23.29
CA ARG A 51 -9.21 8.42 -23.98
C ARG A 51 -9.72 8.78 -25.36
N ASP A 52 -9.19 9.89 -25.90
CA ASP A 52 -9.48 10.27 -27.28
C ASP A 52 -8.99 9.21 -28.26
N GLY A 53 -9.87 8.78 -29.18
CA GLY A 53 -9.63 7.61 -30.03
C GLY A 53 -9.91 6.24 -29.39
N GLY A 54 -10.32 6.17 -28.12
CA GLY A 54 -10.72 4.93 -27.43
C GLY A 54 -12.08 4.38 -27.88
N ILE A 55 -12.51 3.26 -27.28
CA ILE A 55 -13.78 2.58 -27.63
C ILE A 55 -14.98 3.33 -27.03
N LEU A 56 -14.88 3.80 -25.78
CA LEU A 56 -15.99 4.46 -25.06
C LEU A 56 -15.99 5.98 -25.22
N LYS A 57 -14.89 6.58 -25.70
CA LYS A 57 -14.67 8.02 -25.94
C LYS A 57 -15.47 8.94 -25.01
N ASN A 58 -14.96 9.13 -23.80
CA ASN A 58 -15.58 10.05 -22.84
C ASN A 58 -14.52 10.98 -22.25
N LYS A 59 -14.45 12.19 -22.82
CA LYS A 59 -13.48 13.21 -22.41
C LYS A 59 -13.63 13.60 -20.94
N PHE A 60 -14.86 13.65 -20.43
CA PHE A 60 -15.13 14.01 -19.04
C PHE A 60 -14.57 12.96 -18.07
N VAL A 61 -14.91 11.68 -18.29
CA VAL A 61 -14.41 10.57 -17.46
C VAL A 61 -12.89 10.45 -17.55
N TYR A 62 -12.33 10.55 -18.75
CA TYR A 62 -10.89 10.53 -18.97
C TYR A 62 -10.19 11.67 -18.20
N THR A 63 -10.69 12.91 -18.29
CA THR A 63 -10.08 14.05 -17.60
C THR A 63 -10.10 13.86 -16.08
N ILE A 64 -11.22 13.44 -15.49
CA ILE A 64 -11.31 13.21 -14.03
C ILE A 64 -10.33 12.12 -13.58
N LEU A 65 -10.36 10.95 -14.23
CA LEU A 65 -9.47 9.85 -13.88
C LEU A 65 -7.99 10.23 -14.09
N ASN A 66 -7.68 10.97 -15.16
CA ASN A 66 -6.32 11.38 -15.46
C ASN A 66 -5.81 12.37 -14.41
N VAL A 67 -6.62 13.34 -13.98
CA VAL A 67 -6.25 14.27 -12.90
C VAL A 67 -6.04 13.50 -11.59
N LEU A 68 -6.96 12.60 -11.22
CA LEU A 68 -6.87 11.83 -9.98
C LEU A 68 -5.59 10.97 -9.96
N VAL A 69 -5.35 10.19 -11.01
CA VAL A 69 -4.17 9.31 -11.09
C VAL A 69 -2.88 10.13 -11.10
N ASN A 70 -2.82 11.24 -11.83
CA ASN A 70 -1.62 12.08 -11.86
C ASN A 70 -1.40 12.88 -10.58
N PHE A 71 -2.44 13.12 -9.78
CA PHE A 71 -2.34 13.74 -8.47
C PHE A 71 -1.80 12.76 -7.42
N VAL A 72 -2.28 11.51 -7.40
CA VAL A 72 -1.88 10.50 -6.40
C VAL A 72 -0.49 9.94 -6.70
N ARG A 73 -0.16 9.68 -7.97
CA ARG A 73 1.10 9.04 -8.40
C ARG A 73 2.39 9.68 -7.84
N PRO A 74 2.55 11.01 -7.79
CA PRO A 74 3.77 11.64 -7.27
C PRO A 74 3.83 11.73 -5.74
N ILE A 75 2.76 11.37 -5.01
CA ILE A 75 2.75 11.44 -3.54
C ILE A 75 3.73 10.40 -2.98
N PRO A 76 4.77 10.79 -2.23
CA PRO A 76 5.66 9.83 -1.58
C PRO A 76 4.89 8.94 -0.60
N PHE A 77 5.18 7.64 -0.63
CA PHE A 77 4.44 6.65 0.19
C PHE A 77 4.41 6.99 1.69
N ILE A 78 5.52 7.48 2.25
CA ILE A 78 5.60 7.89 3.66
C ILE A 78 4.60 9.03 3.97
N ILE A 79 4.46 9.99 3.05
CA ILE A 79 3.50 11.10 3.20
C ILE A 79 2.07 10.57 3.11
N LEU A 80 1.80 9.66 2.17
CA LEU A 80 0.50 9.02 2.02
C LEU A 80 0.07 8.29 3.30
N ILE A 81 0.96 7.53 3.95
CA ILE A 81 0.64 6.83 5.21
C ILE A 81 0.16 7.82 6.28
N VAL A 82 0.89 8.92 6.45
CA VAL A 82 0.53 9.93 7.46
C VAL A 82 -0.80 10.60 7.11
N ALA A 83 -1.03 10.92 5.83
CA ALA A 83 -2.27 11.49 5.35
C ALA A 83 -3.48 10.53 5.50
N MET A 84 -3.25 9.22 5.36
CA MET A 84 -4.27 8.17 5.46
C MET A 84 -4.60 7.79 6.91
N LYS A 85 -3.75 8.11 7.89
CA LYS A 85 -3.94 7.77 9.31
C LYS A 85 -5.37 7.97 9.85
N PRO A 86 -6.04 9.12 9.69
CA PRO A 86 -7.41 9.29 10.21
C PRO A 86 -8.40 8.30 9.58
N LEU A 87 -8.24 8.00 8.29
CA LEU A 87 -9.07 7.02 7.60
C LEU A 87 -8.76 5.60 8.09
N THR A 88 -7.49 5.25 8.24
CA THR A 88 -7.06 3.94 8.75
C THR A 88 -7.61 3.69 10.15
N VAL A 89 -7.50 4.66 11.07
CA VAL A 89 -8.06 4.53 12.42
C VAL A 89 -9.59 4.46 12.38
N GLY A 90 -10.24 5.23 11.50
CA GLY A 90 -11.69 5.21 11.35
C GLY A 90 -12.25 3.86 10.88
N VAL A 91 -11.53 3.14 10.02
CA VAL A 91 -11.96 1.84 9.47
C VAL A 91 -11.46 0.66 10.31
N MET A 92 -10.20 0.69 10.72
CA MET A 92 -9.51 -0.44 11.37
C MET A 92 -9.48 -0.33 12.90
N GLY A 93 -9.82 0.83 13.47
CA GLY A 93 -9.70 1.11 14.91
C GLY A 93 -8.26 1.34 15.39
N THR A 94 -7.25 1.13 14.55
CA THR A 94 -5.83 1.30 14.87
C THR A 94 -5.04 1.76 13.64
N SER A 95 -3.93 2.47 13.84
CA SER A 95 -2.95 2.78 12.79
C SER A 95 -1.69 1.91 12.85
N ILE A 96 -1.68 0.89 13.73
CA ILE A 96 -0.53 0.01 13.98
C ILE A 96 -0.98 -1.44 13.84
N GLY A 97 -0.17 -2.24 13.16
CA GLY A 97 -0.37 -3.67 12.96
C GLY A 97 -0.43 -4.03 11.47
N ARG A 98 -0.40 -5.33 11.19
CA ARG A 98 -0.39 -5.86 9.82
C ARG A 98 -1.60 -5.39 9.02
N ASP A 99 -2.80 -5.53 9.57
CA ASP A 99 -4.03 -5.22 8.83
C ASP A 99 -4.19 -3.72 8.54
N ALA A 100 -3.74 -2.86 9.46
CA ALA A 100 -3.66 -1.42 9.24
C ALA A 100 -2.61 -1.05 8.17
N GLY A 101 -1.50 -1.78 8.11
CA GLY A 101 -0.50 -1.66 7.06
C GLY A 101 -1.06 -2.03 5.69
N ILE A 102 -1.79 -3.15 5.59
CA ILE A 102 -2.47 -3.60 4.36
C ILE A 102 -3.46 -2.55 3.86
N PHE A 103 -4.20 -1.90 4.74
CA PHE A 103 -5.20 -0.91 4.35
C PHE A 103 -4.59 0.33 3.64
N VAL A 104 -3.37 0.71 4.02
CA VAL A 104 -2.71 1.92 3.52
C VAL A 104 -1.83 1.63 2.29
N MET A 105 -1.35 0.40 2.15
CA MET A 105 -0.55 -0.09 1.02
C MET A 105 -1.43 -0.48 -0.17
#